data_AF-A0A9D6RVS7-F1
#
_entry.id   AF-A0A9D6RVS7-F1
#
_cell.length_a   1.000
_cell.length_b   1.000
_cell.length_c   1.000
_cell.angle_alpha   90.00
_cell.angle_beta   90.00
_cell.angle_gamma   90.00
#
_symmetry.space_group_name_H-M   'P 1'
#
loop_
_entity.id
_entity.type
_entity.pdbx_description
1 polymer ?
#
loop_
_entity_poly.entity_id
_entity_poly.type
_entity_poly.pdbx_seq_one_letter_code
_entity_poly.pdbx_strand_id
1 'polypeptide(L)'
;MKGIHVPDDPDAPKSILTDVGLSGYRNRWEGQTLHYMGEGRSGDQQPVGGNAELLSAWQKRYAVRVFEKLARNQWVDRGLYRVAAYHYQYLDEERRRAFEFVLEPVGPVAQAPDRKE
;
A
#
# COMPACT_ATOMS: atom_id res chain seq x y z
N MET A 1 -3.62 10.46 -8.88
CA MET A 1 -4.14 9.08 -8.80
C MET A 1 -4.10 8.68 -7.33
N LYS A 2 -5.23 8.27 -6.74
CA LYS A 2 -5.26 7.78 -5.35
C LYS A 2 -4.67 6.37 -5.32
N GLY A 3 -3.77 6.11 -4.37
CA GLY A 3 -3.09 4.82 -4.25
C GLY A 3 -3.96 3.72 -3.63
N ILE A 4 -5.10 4.07 -3.03
CA ILE A 4 -6.01 3.13 -2.37
C ILE A 4 -7.35 3.21 -3.08
N HIS A 5 -7.85 2.06 -3.53
CA HIS A 5 -9.12 1.94 -4.21
C HIS A 5 -10.11 1.16 -3.35
N VAL A 6 -11.19 1.85 -2.96
CA VAL A 6 -12.33 1.26 -2.28
C VAL A 6 -13.42 1.09 -3.36
N PRO A 7 -13.73 -0.13 -3.80
CA PRO A 7 -14.78 -0.36 -4.79
C PRO A 7 -16.17 -0.01 -4.22
N ASP A 8 -17.10 0.36 -5.10
CA ASP A 8 -18.51 0.59 -4.76
C ASP A 8 -19.26 -0.73 -4.47
N ASP A 9 -18.76 -1.84 -5.01
CA ASP A 9 -19.23 -3.19 -4.72
C ASP A 9 -18.70 -3.64 -3.34
N PRO A 10 -19.57 -3.91 -2.34
CA PRO A 10 -19.16 -4.31 -1.00
C PRO A 10 -18.48 -5.69 -0.96
N ASP A 11 -18.70 -6.54 -1.96
CA ASP A 11 -18.15 -7.90 -2.04
C ASP A 11 -16.80 -7.94 -2.78
N ALA A 12 -16.42 -6.85 -3.46
CA ALA A 12 -15.14 -6.75 -4.14
C ALA A 12 -13.99 -6.54 -3.11
N PRO A 13 -12.87 -7.29 -3.21
CA PRO A 13 -11.76 -7.10 -2.32
C PRO A 13 -11.16 -5.70 -2.53
N LYS A 14 -11.13 -4.93 -1.45
CA LYS A 14 -10.52 -3.60 -1.42
C LYS A 14 -9.06 -3.72 -1.84
N SER A 15 -8.59 -2.77 -2.62
CA SER A 15 -7.28 -2.89 -3.25
C SER A 15 -6.38 -1.68 -3.01
N ILE A 16 -5.09 -1.96 -2.97
CA ILE A 16 -4.05 -0.93 -2.98
C ILE A 16 -3.27 -1.02 -4.29
N LEU A 17 -2.95 0.15 -4.81
CA LEU A 17 -2.08 0.37 -5.93
C LEU A 17 -0.76 0.90 -5.38
N THR A 18 0.31 0.18 -5.67
CA THR A 18 1.68 0.63 -5.44
C THR A 18 2.38 0.76 -6.79
N ASP A 19 3.41 1.58 -6.84
CA ASP A 19 4.30 1.70 -7.99
C ASP A 19 5.75 1.73 -7.53
N VAL A 20 6.64 1.49 -8.49
CA VAL A 20 8.10 1.47 -8.29
C VAL A 20 8.70 2.88 -8.15
N GLY A 21 8.16 3.69 -7.23
CA GLY A 21 8.64 5.05 -6.93
C GLY A 21 8.28 6.10 -7.98
N LEU A 22 7.37 5.78 -8.89
CA LEU A 22 6.91 6.68 -9.96
C LEU A 22 5.94 7.76 -9.45
N SER A 23 5.30 7.54 -8.30
CA SER A 23 4.33 8.48 -7.71
C SER A 23 4.90 9.39 -6.63
N GLY A 24 6.19 9.28 -6.32
CA GLY A 24 6.86 10.03 -5.26
C GLY A 24 6.57 9.54 -3.84
N TYR A 25 5.86 8.42 -3.68
CA TYR A 25 5.69 7.74 -2.38
C TYR A 25 6.85 6.78 -2.12
N ARG A 26 7.35 6.75 -0.88
CA ARG A 26 8.49 5.92 -0.45
C ARG A 26 8.10 4.46 -0.17
N ASN A 27 7.26 3.88 -1.03
CA ASN A 27 6.87 2.47 -0.90
C ASN A 27 8.10 1.59 -1.15
N ARG A 28 8.28 0.54 -0.34
CA ARG A 28 9.39 -0.40 -0.50
C ARG A 28 8.95 -1.84 -0.23
N TRP A 29 9.59 -2.76 -0.93
CA TRP A 29 9.47 -4.19 -0.68
C TRP A 29 10.66 -4.67 0.15
N GLU A 30 10.39 -5.49 1.15
CA GLU A 30 11.37 -6.25 1.92
C GLU A 30 11.01 -7.74 1.80
N GLY A 31 11.65 -8.43 0.85
CA GLY A 31 11.20 -9.75 0.42
C GLY A 31 9.77 -9.71 -0.14
N GLN A 32 8.84 -10.38 0.54
CA GLN A 32 7.41 -10.37 0.19
C GLN A 32 6.60 -9.35 0.98
N THR A 33 7.20 -8.66 1.95
CA THR A 33 6.53 -7.66 2.79
C THR A 33 6.56 -6.30 2.11
N LEU A 34 5.41 -5.63 2.05
CA LEU A 34 5.29 -4.27 1.52
C LEU A 34 5.22 -3.27 2.66
N HIS A 35 6.14 -2.32 2.67
CA HIS A 35 6.02 -1.10 3.48
C HIS A 35 5.39 -0.02 2.61
N TYR A 36 4.16 0.33 2.93
CA TYR A 36 3.30 1.22 2.14
C TYR A 36 3.09 2.55 2.85
N MET A 37 3.46 3.65 2.21
CA MET A 37 3.21 4.98 2.71
C MET A 37 1.74 5.35 2.52
N GLY A 38 1.11 5.89 3.57
CA GLY A 38 -0.29 6.31 3.55
C GLY A 38 -0.59 7.38 2.49
N GLU A 39 -1.88 7.60 2.24
CA GLU A 39 -2.37 8.65 1.35
C GLU A 39 -2.18 10.05 1.98
N GLY A 40 -1.80 11.02 1.15
CA GLY A 40 -1.66 12.43 1.51
C GLY A 40 -0.24 12.92 1.24
N ARG A 41 -0.10 13.82 0.26
CA ARG A 41 1.20 14.29 -0.27
C ARG A 41 1.75 15.53 0.42
N SER A 42 0.92 16.27 1.15
CA SER A 42 1.29 17.50 1.82
C SER A 42 0.67 17.55 3.22
N GLY A 43 1.38 18.17 4.15
CA GLY A 43 0.98 18.23 5.55
C GLY A 43 0.92 16.86 6.24
N ASP A 44 0.48 16.87 7.49
CA ASP A 44 0.32 15.67 8.29
C ASP A 44 -0.81 14.81 7.73
N GLN A 45 -0.49 13.55 7.44
CA GLN A 45 -1.48 12.60 6.97
C GLN A 45 -2.54 12.35 8.05
N GLN A 46 -3.78 12.23 7.59
CA GLN A 46 -4.96 12.06 8.44
C GLN A 46 -5.55 10.64 8.27
N PRO A 47 -6.22 10.09 9.30
CA PRO A 47 -6.87 8.79 9.25
C PRO A 47 -8.21 8.88 8.50
N VAL A 48 -8.17 9.30 7.24
CA VAL A 48 -9.33 9.46 6.34
C VAL A 48 -9.06 8.79 5.00
N GLY A 49 -10.11 8.53 4.23
CA GLY A 49 -9.98 7.91 2.91
C GLY A 49 -9.23 6.57 2.98
N GLY A 50 -8.20 6.41 2.15
CA GLY A 50 -7.43 5.17 2.12
C GLY A 50 -6.69 4.84 3.42
N ASN A 51 -6.26 5.85 4.20
CA ASN A 51 -5.61 5.60 5.49
C ASN A 51 -6.59 5.00 6.51
N ALA A 52 -7.81 5.54 6.57
CA ALA A 52 -8.87 4.99 7.42
C ALA A 52 -9.18 3.53 7.04
N GLU A 53 -9.14 3.24 5.75
CA GLU A 53 -9.39 1.92 5.22
C GLU A 53 -8.31 0.92 5.63
N LEU A 54 -7.03 1.26 5.53
CA LEU A 54 -5.92 0.40 5.98
C LEU A 54 -5.90 0.23 7.51
N LEU A 55 -6.25 1.28 8.26
CA LEU A 55 -6.43 1.18 9.71
C LEU A 55 -7.60 0.23 10.06
N SER A 56 -8.71 0.31 9.34
CA SER A 56 -9.84 -0.62 9.49
C SER A 56 -9.43 -2.06 9.13
N ALA A 57 -8.65 -2.26 8.06
CA ALA A 57 -8.14 -3.56 7.67
C ALA A 57 -7.25 -4.17 8.75
N TRP A 58 -6.37 -3.37 9.34
CA TRP A 58 -5.55 -3.78 10.48
C TRP A 58 -6.42 -4.16 11.69
N GLN A 59 -7.40 -3.32 12.05
CA GLN A 59 -8.25 -3.54 13.23
C GLN A 59 -9.19 -4.74 13.07
N LYS A 60 -9.80 -4.90 11.89
CA LYS A 60 -10.79 -5.95 11.60
C LYS A 60 -10.19 -7.22 10.98
N ARG A 61 -8.89 -7.23 10.71
CA ARG A 61 -8.11 -8.38 10.23
C ARG A 61 -8.58 -8.94 8.87
N TYR A 62 -9.09 -8.11 7.98
CA TYR A 62 -9.31 -8.53 6.58
C TYR A 62 -8.10 -8.21 5.70
N ALA A 63 -7.99 -8.94 4.60
CA ALA A 63 -6.94 -8.74 3.60
C ALA A 63 -7.38 -7.77 2.51
N VAL A 64 -6.41 -7.07 1.93
CA VAL A 64 -6.55 -6.18 0.77
C VAL A 64 -5.76 -6.75 -0.41
N ARG A 65 -6.24 -6.56 -1.63
CA ARG A 65 -5.52 -6.99 -2.83
C ARG A 65 -4.48 -5.97 -3.24
N VAL A 66 -3.26 -6.40 -3.56
CA VAL A 66 -2.16 -5.51 -3.92
C VAL A 66 -1.89 -5.61 -5.42
N PHE A 67 -1.93 -4.47 -6.09
CA PHE A 67 -1.46 -4.34 -7.47
C PHE A 67 -0.21 -3.47 -7.51
N GLU A 68 0.84 -3.98 -8.16
CA GLU A 68 2.10 -3.29 -8.34
C GLU A 68 2.26 -2.86 -9.80
N LYS A 69 2.51 -1.57 -10.01
CA LYS A 69 2.86 -1.02 -11.32
C LYS A 69 4.37 -1.12 -11.54
N LEU A 70 4.78 -1.93 -12.52
CA LEU A 70 6.19 -2.11 -12.90
C LEU A 70 6.64 -1.07 -13.93
N ALA A 71 5.76 -0.69 -14.86
CA ALA A 71 6.04 0.25 -15.92
C ALA A 71 4.75 0.93 -16.42
N ARG A 72 4.85 1.80 -17.43
CA ARG A 72 3.66 2.35 -18.10
C ARG A 72 2.83 1.18 -18.66
N ASN A 73 1.58 1.09 -18.20
CA ASN A 73 0.62 0.03 -18.55
C ASN A 73 1.03 -1.40 -18.17
N GLN A 74 2.03 -1.59 -17.30
CA GLN A 74 2.42 -2.89 -16.80
C GLN A 74 2.08 -2.99 -15.31
N TRP A 75 1.09 -3.82 -15.01
CA TRP A 75 0.60 -4.07 -13.65
C TRP A 75 0.72 -5.56 -13.33
N VAL A 76 1.05 -5.87 -12.08
CA VAL A 76 1.08 -7.22 -11.52
C VAL A 76 0.12 -7.29 -10.35
N ASP A 77 -0.81 -8.25 -10.37
CA ASP A 77 -1.60 -8.63 -9.20
C ASP A 77 -0.72 -9.48 -8.28
N ARG A 78 -0.35 -8.93 -7.11
CA ARG A 78 0.51 -9.58 -6.13
C ARG A 78 -0.29 -10.51 -5.19
N GLY A 79 -1.62 -10.49 -5.26
CA GLY A 79 -2.50 -11.27 -4.40
C GLY A 79 -2.99 -10.52 -3.18
N LEU A 80 -3.43 -11.27 -2.16
CA LEU A 80 -4.02 -10.73 -0.93
C LEU A 80 -2.97 -10.52 0.15
N TYR A 81 -3.08 -9.39 0.85
CA TYR A 81 -2.18 -8.97 1.90
C TYR A 81 -2.97 -8.51 3.13
N ARG A 82 -2.51 -8.85 4.32
CA ARG A 82 -3.03 -8.31 5.57
C ARG A 82 -2.17 -7.13 6.01
N VAL A 83 -2.78 -6.14 6.65
CA VAL A 83 -2.02 -5.10 7.36
C VAL A 83 -1.56 -5.70 8.69
N ALA A 84 -0.26 -5.98 8.80
CA ALA A 84 0.36 -6.57 9.98
C ALA A 84 0.60 -5.52 11.06
N ALA A 85 1.12 -4.35 10.67
CA ALA A 85 1.40 -3.24 11.56
C ALA A 85 1.19 -1.89 10.85
N TYR A 86 1.17 -0.82 11.63
CA TYR A 86 1.29 0.54 11.11
C TYR A 86 2.11 1.41 12.07
N HIS A 87 2.76 2.42 11.52
CA HIS A 87 3.51 3.43 12.24
C HIS A 87 3.02 4.81 11.80
N TYR A 88 2.89 5.75 12.74
CA TYR A 88 2.59 7.15 12.44
C TYR A 88 3.76 8.01 12.89
N GLN A 89 4.64 8.32 11.94
CA GLN A 89 5.98 8.86 12.21
C GLN A 89 6.15 10.26 11.63
N TYR A 90 6.98 11.07 12.29
CA TYR A 90 7.40 12.35 11.77
C TYR A 90 8.55 12.15 10.78
N LEU A 91 8.44 12.75 9.59
CA LEU A 91 9.45 12.74 8.55
C LEU A 91 10.15 14.09 8.56
N ASP A 92 11.37 14.16 9.12
CA ASP A 92 12.10 15.42 9.32
C ASP A 92 12.35 16.18 8.01
N GLU A 93 12.74 15.46 6.95
CA GLU A 93 13.00 16.04 5.62
C GLU A 93 11.75 16.72 5.02
N GLU A 94 10.57 16.15 5.28
CA GLU A 94 9.29 16.63 4.75
C GLU A 94 8.52 17.50 5.77
N ARG A 95 9.06 17.63 6.99
CA ARG A 95 8.49 18.36 8.13
C ARG A 95 7.02 18.03 8.39
N ARG A 96 6.65 16.76 8.25
CA ARG A 96 5.26 16.28 8.34
C ARG A 96 5.15 14.88 8.92
N ARG A 97 3.98 14.51 9.42
CA ARG A 97 3.66 13.15 9.84
C ARG A 97 3.08 12.32 8.70
N ALA A 98 3.51 11.08 8.60
CA ALA A 98 3.01 10.12 7.63
C ALA A 98 2.77 8.75 8.26
N PHE A 99 1.79 8.03 7.70
CA PHE A 99 1.60 6.63 7.98
C PHE A 99 2.56 5.78 7.17
N GLU A 100 3.11 4.76 7.80
CA GLU A 100 3.71 3.60 7.15
C GLU A 100 2.91 2.37 7.57
N PHE A 101 2.33 1.67 6.60
CA PHE A 101 1.62 0.41 6.79
C PHE A 101 2.52 -0.74 6.38
N VAL A 102 2.64 -1.76 7.22
CA VAL A 102 3.39 -2.99 6.93
C VAL A 102 2.41 -4.07 6.51
N LEU A 103 2.52 -4.54 5.27
CA LEU A 103 1.63 -5.52 4.68
C LEU A 103 2.35 -6.84 4.39
N GLU A 104 1.73 -7.93 4.83
CA GLU A 104 2.23 -9.29 4.66
C GLU A 104 1.27 -10.13 3.81
N PRO A 105 1.77 -11.06 2.98
CA PRO A 105 0.92 -11.86 2.13
C PRO A 105 0.05 -12.86 2.92
N VAL A 106 -1.16 -13.10 2.44
CA VAL A 106 -2.11 -14.10 2.95
C VAL A 106 -2.23 -15.21 1.92
N GLY A 107 -1.19 -16.04 1.82
CA GLY A 107 -1.13 -17.15 0.87
C GLY A 107 -0.15 -16.92 -0.30
N PRO A 108 -0.28 -17.69 -1.40
CA PRO A 108 0.66 -17.63 -2.52
C PRO A 108 0.69 -16.24 -3.17
N VAL A 109 1.90 -15.72 -3.39
CA VAL A 109 2.16 -14.39 -3.96
C VAL A 109 2.65 -14.55 -5.40
N ALA A 110 2.11 -13.76 -6.32
CA ALA A 110 2.70 -13.67 -7.65
C ALA A 110 4.04 -12.92 -7.57
N GLN A 111 5.13 -13.58 -7.99
CA GLN A 111 6.44 -12.94 -8.02
C GLN A 111 6.51 -11.93 -9.18
N ALA A 112 7.14 -10.79 -8.92
CA ALA A 112 7.50 -9.88 -9.98
C ALA A 112 8.65 -10.55 -10.74
N PRO A 113 8.70 -10.45 -12.07
CA PRO A 113 9.80 -11.04 -12.83
C PRO A 113 11.14 -10.50 -12.32
N ASP A 114 12.15 -11.37 -12.24
CA ASP A 114 13.52 -10.97 -11.91
C ASP A 114 13.94 -9.83 -12.84
N ARG A 115 14.37 -8.72 -12.25
CA ARG A 115 14.93 -7.62 -13.02
C ARG A 115 16.28 -8.10 -13.54
N LYS A 116 16.40 -8.25 -14.86
CA LYS A 116 17.73 -8.21 -15.48
C LYS A 116 18.26 -6.79 -15.31
N GLU A 117 19.38 -6.66 -14.60
CA GLU A 117 20.15 -5.43 -14.43
C GLU A 117 20.53 -4.78 -15.78
#